data_AF-A0A967WGN2-F1
#
_entry.id   AF-A0A967WGN2-F1
#
_cell.length_a   1.000
_cell.length_b   1.000
_cell.length_c   1.000
_cell.angle_alpha   90.00
_cell.angle_beta   90.00
_cell.angle_gamma   90.00
#
_symmetry.space_group_name_H-M   'P 1'
#
loop_
_entity.id
_entity.type
_entity.pdbx_description
1 polymer ?
#
loop_
_entity_poly.entity_id
_entity_poly.type
_entity_poly.pdbx_seq_one_letter_code
_entity_poly.pdbx_strand_id
1 'polypeptide(L)'
;MDLRSLRNPFFSRQRITDPDCFVGRQREIESLYSAVITHQCRSIVGERKLGKSSLLTAIARPDMLQRYGLDPTRTLFLYLDLEGMASAERGDFWIEVLDRLSVALPPSADALHGRVERLLDAGGLRFTTVRRLLRRVRDAGLDLVLTLDEFEGLAQNPNFEPDFYGELRSLAGELGIAYLTASKRGLYELTYHHTDTLSSPFFNIFSETTLGLMTGDEAQSLLETLAQQGSGPGFCDEEIELALELAGPHPFFLQIAGFHLYELPGRGEPQPPDAYDQAARRFNAEAEDHYRYIWSQLRDEEQQALLSPNAASELQRRALQAKALIRQEEERFVPFGHSFSVFLEGRRHQKTASPTDDTIVETTSATDLTGKRLGNYRVLAALGHGGMAKVYKGYQPLLDRYVAIKVLDPRFATDEEFRARFQREAAAIARLRHPNIVQVYDFGAKASIHYMVMEYIAGDTLKMRIRAARAKGEQLSPEVILAVLRGVAAALDHAHAREIIHRDVKPANIMLRIEEPAQNTGSGR
;
A
#
# COMPACT_ATOMS: atom_id res chain seq x y z
N MET A 1 14.34 -9.04 -15.69
CA MET A 1 14.86 -10.13 -14.85
C MET A 1 13.81 -11.23 -14.89
N ASP A 2 14.21 -12.46 -15.24
CA ASP A 2 13.32 -13.59 -15.53
C ASP A 2 12.64 -14.08 -14.23
N LEU A 3 11.32 -13.95 -14.11
CA LEU A 3 10.52 -14.40 -12.94
C LEU A 3 10.41 -15.94 -12.81
N ARG A 4 11.22 -16.68 -13.59
CA ARG A 4 11.28 -18.16 -13.67
C ARG A 4 11.72 -18.86 -12.38
N SER A 5 11.65 -18.21 -11.22
CA SER A 5 11.82 -18.88 -9.93
C SER A 5 10.91 -18.34 -8.84
N LEU A 6 9.68 -17.90 -9.17
CA LEU A 6 8.65 -17.71 -8.14
C LEU A 6 8.39 -19.06 -7.46
N ARG A 7 8.98 -19.23 -6.26
CA ARG A 7 8.78 -20.42 -5.42
C ARG A 7 7.30 -20.61 -5.06
N ASN A 8 6.52 -19.51 -5.03
CA ASN A 8 5.09 -19.49 -4.76
C ASN A 8 4.43 -18.27 -5.47
N PRO A 9 3.43 -18.46 -6.34
CA PRO A 9 2.76 -17.39 -7.09
C PRO A 9 1.78 -16.57 -6.23
N PHE A 10 1.38 -17.08 -5.06
CA PHE A 10 0.46 -16.40 -4.13
C PHE A 10 1.19 -15.50 -3.11
N PHE A 11 2.23 -14.78 -3.53
CA PHE A 11 3.06 -13.96 -2.65
C PHE A 11 2.51 -12.53 -2.45
N SER A 12 1.53 -12.13 -3.26
CA SER A 12 1.05 -10.75 -3.30
C SER A 12 0.24 -10.42 -2.05
N ARG A 13 0.82 -9.60 -1.18
CA ARG A 13 0.17 -9.04 0.03
C ARG A 13 -0.10 -7.53 -0.10
N GLN A 14 0.54 -6.89 -1.08
CA GLN A 14 0.36 -5.50 -1.48
C GLN A 14 -0.31 -5.37 -2.86
N ARG A 15 -0.19 -4.19 -3.47
CA ARG A 15 -0.56 -3.91 -4.86
C ARG A 15 0.14 -4.89 -5.80
N ILE A 16 -0.64 -5.51 -6.68
CA ILE A 16 -0.15 -6.41 -7.72
C ILE A 16 0.27 -5.53 -8.90
N THR A 17 1.56 -5.50 -9.19
CA THR A 17 2.13 -4.78 -10.34
C THR A 17 2.47 -5.72 -11.49
N ASP A 18 2.64 -7.01 -11.20
CA ASP A 18 2.91 -8.04 -12.20
C ASP A 18 1.64 -8.38 -12.98
N PRO A 19 1.65 -8.22 -14.32
CA PRO A 19 0.55 -8.55 -15.21
C PRO A 19 -0.05 -9.93 -15.03
N ASP A 20 0.81 -10.93 -14.85
CA ASP A 20 0.41 -12.33 -14.85
C ASP A 20 -0.26 -12.70 -13.52
N CYS A 21 0.03 -11.95 -12.46
CA CYS A 21 -0.51 -12.18 -11.13
C CYS A 21 -1.89 -11.53 -10.87
N PHE A 22 -2.39 -10.67 -11.78
CA PHE A 22 -3.68 -9.99 -11.63
C PHE A 22 -4.81 -10.73 -12.34
N VAL A 23 -5.67 -11.41 -11.58
CA VAL A 23 -6.74 -12.27 -12.10
C VAL A 23 -8.12 -11.80 -11.66
N GLY A 24 -9.10 -11.89 -12.57
CA GLY A 24 -10.50 -11.51 -12.34
C GLY A 24 -10.79 -10.03 -12.61
N ARG A 25 -11.91 -9.52 -12.05
CA ARG A 25 -12.39 -8.13 -12.20
C ARG A 25 -12.78 -7.75 -13.62
N GLN A 26 -13.21 -8.73 -14.42
CA GLN A 26 -13.47 -8.53 -15.84
C GLN A 26 -14.57 -7.48 -16.08
N ARG A 27 -15.63 -7.51 -15.26
CA ARG A 27 -16.73 -6.54 -15.34
C ARG A 27 -16.28 -5.12 -15.02
N GLU A 28 -15.45 -4.96 -13.98
CA GLU A 28 -14.91 -3.66 -13.61
C GLU A 28 -13.95 -3.13 -14.67
N ILE A 29 -13.08 -3.99 -15.22
CA ILE A 29 -12.16 -3.64 -16.31
C ILE A 29 -12.94 -3.13 -17.53
N GLU A 30 -13.95 -3.88 -17.98
CA GLU A 30 -14.82 -3.49 -19.11
C GLU A 30 -15.52 -2.15 -18.88
N SER A 31 -16.06 -1.94 -17.67
CA SER A 31 -16.69 -0.68 -17.28
C SER A 31 -15.72 0.50 -17.32
N LEU A 32 -14.47 0.30 -16.86
CA LEU A 32 -13.43 1.33 -16.85
C LEU A 32 -12.97 1.68 -18.27
N TYR A 33 -12.74 0.68 -19.13
CA TYR A 33 -12.39 0.94 -20.53
C TYR A 33 -13.50 1.63 -21.30
N SER A 34 -14.76 1.21 -21.10
CA SER A 34 -15.91 1.90 -21.69
C SER A 34 -15.97 3.37 -21.27
N ALA A 35 -15.62 3.68 -20.01
CA ALA A 35 -15.57 5.05 -19.53
C ALA A 35 -14.43 5.84 -20.15
N VAL A 36 -13.22 5.25 -20.23
CA VAL A 36 -12.06 5.90 -20.86
C VAL A 36 -12.33 6.23 -22.33
N ILE A 37 -12.87 5.28 -23.10
CA ILE A 37 -13.21 5.47 -24.53
C ILE A 37 -14.24 6.58 -24.72
N THR A 38 -15.15 6.76 -23.77
CA THR A 38 -16.20 7.79 -23.81
C THR A 38 -15.83 9.07 -23.07
N HIS A 39 -14.57 9.21 -22.62
CA HIS A 39 -14.06 10.32 -21.82
C HIS A 39 -14.87 10.60 -20.54
N GLN A 40 -15.47 9.56 -19.96
CA GLN A 40 -16.20 9.62 -18.70
C GLN A 40 -15.28 9.36 -17.50
N CYS A 41 -15.59 10.02 -16.39
CA CYS A 41 -14.83 9.85 -15.15
C CYS A 41 -15.46 8.76 -14.27
N ARG A 42 -14.63 7.95 -13.64
CA ARG A 42 -15.06 6.83 -12.78
C ARG A 42 -14.41 6.93 -11.41
N SER A 43 -15.20 6.63 -10.38
CA SER A 43 -14.71 6.52 -9.02
C SER A 43 -14.79 5.08 -8.54
N ILE A 44 -13.63 4.51 -8.27
CA ILE A 44 -13.45 3.15 -7.80
C ILE A 44 -13.50 3.18 -6.28
N VAL A 45 -14.57 2.62 -5.71
CA VAL A 45 -14.83 2.66 -4.26
C VAL A 45 -14.73 1.26 -3.67
N GLY A 46 -14.09 1.10 -2.53
CA GLY A 46 -14.12 -0.17 -1.79
C GLY A 46 -13.09 -0.23 -0.69
N GLU A 47 -13.27 -1.15 0.27
CA GLU A 47 -12.38 -1.30 1.41
C GLU A 47 -10.92 -1.61 1.03
N ARG A 48 -10.02 -1.50 2.03
CA ARG A 48 -8.61 -1.88 1.85
C ARG A 48 -8.51 -3.35 1.40
N LYS A 49 -7.51 -3.64 0.59
CA LYS A 49 -7.18 -5.02 0.14
C LYS A 49 -8.20 -5.66 -0.81
N LEU A 50 -9.08 -4.87 -1.44
CA LEU A 50 -9.96 -5.36 -2.51
C LEU A 50 -9.33 -5.26 -3.92
N GLY A 51 -8.12 -4.71 -4.04
CA GLY A 51 -7.35 -4.68 -5.29
C GLY A 51 -7.53 -3.42 -6.14
N LYS A 52 -8.00 -2.30 -5.57
CA LYS A 52 -8.21 -1.03 -6.31
C LYS A 52 -6.94 -0.53 -7.02
N SER A 53 -5.84 -0.39 -6.27
CA SER A 53 -4.55 0.04 -6.82
C SER A 53 -3.99 -0.94 -7.86
N SER A 54 -4.20 -2.24 -7.63
CA SER A 54 -3.83 -3.29 -8.60
C SER A 54 -4.64 -3.16 -9.89
N LEU A 55 -5.95 -2.89 -9.79
CA LEU A 55 -6.84 -2.67 -10.93
C LEU A 55 -6.42 -1.45 -11.74
N LEU A 56 -6.14 -0.31 -11.09
CA LEU A 56 -5.63 0.89 -11.76
C LEU A 56 -4.31 0.62 -12.50
N THR A 57 -3.43 -0.17 -11.91
CA THR A 57 -2.16 -0.57 -12.55
C THR A 57 -2.41 -1.49 -13.74
N ALA A 58 -3.33 -2.47 -13.60
CA ALA A 58 -3.63 -3.45 -14.63
C ALA A 58 -4.26 -2.84 -15.89
N ILE A 59 -5.13 -1.83 -15.77
CA ILE A 59 -5.77 -1.19 -16.92
C ILE A 59 -4.84 -0.21 -17.66
N ALA A 60 -3.76 0.25 -17.02
CA ALA A 60 -2.80 1.18 -17.63
C ALA A 60 -1.79 0.48 -18.56
N ARG A 61 -1.83 -0.85 -18.67
CA ARG A 61 -0.81 -1.61 -19.40
C ARG A 61 -1.01 -1.55 -20.92
N PRO A 62 0.07 -1.43 -21.72
CA PRO A 62 -0.03 -1.36 -23.18
C PRO A 62 -0.78 -2.52 -23.86
N ASP A 63 -0.59 -3.75 -23.38
CA ASP A 63 -1.25 -4.94 -23.91
C ASP A 63 -2.76 -4.93 -23.62
N MET A 64 -3.14 -4.45 -22.44
CA MET A 64 -4.54 -4.28 -22.07
C MET A 64 -5.19 -3.14 -22.85
N LEU A 65 -4.50 -2.01 -23.04
CA LEU A 65 -4.98 -0.92 -23.90
C LEU A 65 -5.33 -1.46 -25.30
N GLN A 66 -4.42 -2.21 -25.92
CA GLN A 66 -4.65 -2.81 -27.25
C GLN A 66 -5.85 -3.78 -27.24
N ARG A 67 -5.95 -4.64 -26.21
CA ARG A 67 -7.05 -5.60 -26.07
C ARG A 67 -8.43 -4.93 -26.06
N TYR A 68 -8.53 -3.74 -25.50
CA TYR A 68 -9.77 -2.97 -25.40
C TYR A 68 -9.88 -1.85 -26.46
N GLY A 69 -9.05 -1.89 -27.50
CA GLY A 69 -9.16 -1.00 -28.67
C GLY A 69 -8.58 0.41 -28.47
N LEU A 70 -7.73 0.62 -27.47
CA LEU A 70 -6.97 1.85 -27.26
C LEU A 70 -5.55 1.70 -27.83
N ASP A 71 -5.02 2.77 -28.42
CA ASP A 71 -3.66 2.81 -28.95
C ASP A 71 -2.69 3.18 -27.82
N PRO A 72 -1.79 2.28 -27.38
CA PRO A 72 -0.88 2.56 -26.27
C PRO A 72 0.17 3.62 -26.59
N THR A 73 0.35 4.00 -27.86
CA THR A 73 1.24 5.10 -28.26
C THR A 73 0.55 6.46 -28.20
N ARG A 74 -0.78 6.48 -28.09
CA ARG A 74 -1.60 7.69 -28.07
C ARG A 74 -2.32 7.91 -26.75
N THR A 75 -2.74 6.85 -26.08
CA THR A 75 -3.44 6.93 -24.80
C THR A 75 -2.46 6.82 -23.65
N LEU A 76 -2.22 7.94 -22.96
CA LEU A 76 -1.27 8.02 -21.85
C LEU A 76 -2.00 7.94 -20.52
N PHE A 77 -1.75 6.86 -19.78
CA PHE A 77 -2.19 6.70 -18.40
C PHE A 77 -1.16 7.32 -17.46
N LEU A 78 -1.56 8.35 -16.72
CA LEU A 78 -0.76 8.99 -15.69
C LEU A 78 -1.20 8.48 -14.34
N TYR A 79 -0.38 7.62 -13.72
CA TYR A 79 -0.63 7.10 -12.38
C TYR A 79 -0.09 8.03 -11.31
N LEU A 80 -0.98 8.51 -10.43
CA LEU A 80 -0.64 9.33 -9.28
C LEU A 80 -1.06 8.61 -7.99
N ASP A 81 -0.10 8.43 -7.09
CA ASP A 81 -0.34 7.99 -5.72
C ASP A 81 -0.54 9.23 -4.83
N LEU A 82 -1.76 9.41 -4.31
CA LEU A 82 -2.13 10.60 -3.55
C LEU A 82 -2.02 10.40 -2.03
N GLU A 83 -1.46 9.28 -1.54
CA GLU A 83 -1.24 9.08 -0.10
C GLU A 83 -0.37 10.21 0.50
N GLY A 84 0.62 10.69 -0.26
CA GLY A 84 1.48 11.81 0.12
C GLY A 84 0.82 13.20 0.04
N MET A 85 -0.36 13.31 -0.57
CA MET A 85 -0.99 14.59 -0.89
C MET A 85 -1.80 15.20 0.26
N ALA A 86 -1.91 14.52 1.41
CA ALA A 86 -2.68 15.00 2.58
C ALA A 86 -2.19 16.34 3.17
N SER A 87 -0.92 16.68 2.95
CA SER A 87 -0.30 17.93 3.44
C SER A 87 0.46 18.69 2.34
N ALA A 88 0.21 18.36 1.08
CA ALA A 88 0.89 18.95 -0.06
C ALA A 88 0.28 20.31 -0.44
N GLU A 89 1.05 21.14 -1.11
CA GLU A 89 0.57 22.37 -1.73
C GLU A 89 0.01 22.09 -3.13
N ARG A 90 -0.83 22.99 -3.66
CA ARG A 90 -1.41 22.82 -5.02
C ARG A 90 -0.36 22.65 -6.11
N GLY A 91 0.79 23.32 -5.95
CA GLY A 91 1.91 23.22 -6.89
C GLY A 91 2.48 21.80 -6.97
N ASP A 92 2.53 21.09 -5.84
CA ASP A 92 3.10 19.74 -5.75
C ASP A 92 2.28 18.74 -6.55
N PHE A 93 0.95 18.88 -6.56
CA PHE A 93 0.07 18.07 -7.42
C PHE A 93 0.42 18.24 -8.90
N TRP A 94 0.63 19.48 -9.34
CA TRP A 94 0.97 19.74 -10.74
C TRP A 94 2.38 19.27 -11.08
N ILE A 95 3.34 19.35 -10.15
CA ILE A 95 4.68 18.78 -10.33
C ILE A 95 4.55 17.27 -10.56
N GLU A 96 3.78 16.56 -9.72
CA GLU A 96 3.57 15.12 -9.88
C GLU A 96 2.92 14.79 -11.24
N VAL A 97 1.91 15.55 -11.68
CA VAL A 97 1.31 15.36 -13.02
C VAL A 97 2.36 15.53 -14.13
N LEU A 98 3.21 16.56 -14.04
CA LEU A 98 4.25 16.83 -15.04
C LEU A 98 5.36 15.77 -15.02
N ASP A 99 5.75 15.28 -13.85
CA ASP A 99 6.72 14.19 -13.72
C ASP A 99 6.18 12.88 -14.31
N ARG A 100 4.91 12.56 -14.09
CA ARG A 100 4.28 11.39 -14.73
C ARG A 100 4.14 11.58 -16.23
N LEU A 101 3.83 12.78 -16.68
CA LEU A 101 3.73 13.10 -18.09
C LEU A 101 5.09 12.99 -18.80
N SER A 102 6.18 13.45 -18.18
CA SER A 102 7.53 13.36 -18.78
C SER A 102 7.92 11.92 -19.09
N VAL A 103 7.59 10.98 -18.19
CA VAL A 103 7.86 9.55 -18.37
C VAL A 103 6.91 8.92 -19.40
N ALA A 104 5.65 9.34 -19.43
CA ALA A 104 4.64 8.75 -20.32
C ALA A 104 4.73 9.23 -21.78
N LEU A 105 5.31 10.41 -22.03
CA LEU A 105 5.40 10.97 -23.37
C LEU A 105 6.23 10.08 -24.31
N PRO A 106 5.77 9.83 -25.55
CA PRO A 106 6.52 9.02 -26.48
C PRO A 106 7.87 9.69 -26.83
N PRO A 107 8.92 8.91 -27.15
CA PRO A 107 10.23 9.46 -27.51
C PRO A 107 10.18 10.41 -28.72
N SER A 108 9.20 10.28 -29.60
CA SER A 108 9.01 11.16 -30.76
C SER A 108 8.48 12.56 -30.40
N ALA A 109 8.12 12.82 -29.14
CA ALA A 109 7.52 14.08 -28.68
C ALA A 109 8.55 15.07 -28.10
N ASP A 110 9.73 15.22 -28.71
CA ASP A 110 10.85 16.04 -28.22
C ASP A 110 10.44 17.47 -27.81
N ALA A 111 9.55 18.10 -28.59
CA ALA A 111 9.08 19.45 -28.32
C ALA A 111 8.19 19.55 -27.07
N LEU A 112 7.53 18.46 -26.66
CA LEU A 112 6.75 18.37 -25.42
C LEU A 112 7.67 18.04 -24.24
N HIS A 113 8.61 17.10 -24.39
CA HIS A 113 9.63 16.78 -23.39
C HIS A 113 10.36 18.04 -22.90
N GLY A 114 10.96 18.80 -23.82
CA GLY A 114 11.67 20.04 -23.47
C GLY A 114 10.76 21.17 -22.95
N ARG A 115 9.43 21.03 -23.01
CA ARG A 115 8.50 21.97 -22.34
C ARG A 115 8.17 21.52 -20.93
N VAL A 116 8.02 20.22 -20.71
CA VAL A 116 7.80 19.66 -19.37
C VAL A 116 8.99 19.98 -18.48
N GLU A 117 10.22 19.68 -18.94
CA GLU A 117 11.46 19.95 -18.19
C GLU A 117 11.58 21.43 -17.78
N ARG A 118 11.40 22.36 -18.73
CA ARG A 118 11.46 23.81 -18.44
C ARG A 118 10.42 24.26 -17.41
N LEU A 119 9.27 23.60 -17.33
CA LEU A 119 8.24 23.94 -16.36
C LEU A 119 8.56 23.39 -14.98
N LEU A 120 9.11 22.18 -14.91
CA LEU A 120 9.61 21.60 -13.66
C LEU A 120 10.76 22.44 -13.08
N ASP A 121 11.71 22.87 -13.93
CA ASP A 121 12.87 23.68 -13.52
C ASP A 121 12.50 25.10 -13.04
N ALA A 122 11.43 25.69 -13.58
CA ALA A 122 11.05 27.07 -13.26
C ALA A 122 10.55 27.26 -11.83
N GLY A 123 10.02 26.20 -11.19
CA GLY A 123 9.39 26.25 -9.89
C GLY A 123 8.06 27.05 -9.87
N GLY A 124 7.16 26.73 -8.94
CA GLY A 124 5.92 27.49 -8.74
C GLY A 124 4.92 27.38 -9.90
N LEU A 125 4.46 26.16 -10.19
CA LEU A 125 3.52 25.88 -11.27
C LEU A 125 2.16 26.53 -11.04
N ARG A 126 1.67 27.25 -12.04
CA ARG A 126 0.29 27.75 -12.10
C ARG A 126 -0.54 26.88 -13.03
N PHE A 127 -1.81 26.67 -12.68
CA PHE A 127 -2.76 25.91 -13.50
C PHE A 127 -2.82 26.37 -14.95
N THR A 128 -2.81 27.69 -15.22
CA THR A 128 -2.88 28.23 -16.58
C THR A 128 -1.72 27.76 -17.48
N THR A 129 -0.54 27.58 -16.89
CA THR A 129 0.64 27.08 -17.59
C THR A 129 0.53 25.59 -17.87
N VAL A 130 0.09 24.81 -16.87
CA VAL A 130 -0.14 23.36 -17.01
C VAL A 130 -1.24 23.09 -18.04
N ARG A 131 -2.39 23.77 -17.94
CA ARG A 131 -3.50 23.67 -18.91
C ARG A 131 -3.06 23.94 -20.34
N ARG A 132 -2.17 24.92 -20.57
CA ARG A 132 -1.63 25.21 -21.90
C ARG A 132 -0.74 24.07 -22.41
N LEU A 133 0.03 23.43 -21.55
CA LEU A 133 0.82 22.26 -21.91
C LEU A 133 -0.09 21.07 -22.23
N LEU A 134 -1.05 20.74 -21.36
CA LEU A 134 -1.97 19.62 -21.57
C LEU A 134 -2.80 19.79 -22.84
N ARG A 135 -3.18 21.03 -23.20
CA ARG A 135 -3.81 21.31 -24.49
C ARG A 135 -2.91 20.94 -25.67
N ARG A 136 -1.62 21.22 -25.59
CA ARG A 136 -0.66 20.85 -26.67
C ARG A 136 -0.45 19.35 -26.74
N VAL A 137 -0.50 18.65 -25.62
CA VAL A 137 -0.49 17.17 -25.59
C VAL A 137 -1.69 16.65 -26.37
N ARG A 138 -2.89 17.19 -26.10
CA ARG A 138 -4.10 16.87 -26.87
C ARG A 138 -3.98 17.23 -28.35
N ASP A 139 -3.48 18.43 -28.66
CA ASP A 139 -3.28 18.90 -30.05
C ASP A 139 -2.28 18.02 -30.83
N ALA A 140 -1.38 17.32 -30.12
CA ALA A 140 -0.48 16.32 -30.68
C ALA A 140 -1.15 14.95 -30.90
N GLY A 141 -2.45 14.82 -30.63
CA GLY A 141 -3.22 13.58 -30.79
C GLY A 141 -3.00 12.57 -29.67
N LEU A 142 -2.55 13.02 -28.49
CA LEU A 142 -2.34 12.18 -27.31
C LEU A 142 -3.52 12.37 -26.33
N ASP A 143 -4.19 11.26 -26.00
CA ASP A 143 -5.27 11.22 -25.03
C ASP A 143 -4.71 11.00 -23.63
N LEU A 144 -5.24 11.71 -22.64
CA LEU A 144 -4.77 11.64 -21.26
C LEU A 144 -5.83 11.00 -20.35
N VAL A 145 -5.39 10.01 -19.58
CA VAL A 145 -6.16 9.40 -18.50
C VAL A 145 -5.38 9.59 -17.21
N LEU A 146 -5.96 10.25 -16.22
CA LEU A 146 -5.35 10.43 -14.90
C LEU A 146 -5.94 9.42 -13.93
N THR A 147 -5.12 8.48 -13.47
CA THR A 147 -5.51 7.54 -12.42
C THR A 147 -5.01 8.05 -11.07
N LEU A 148 -5.95 8.33 -10.16
CA LEU A 148 -5.71 9.00 -8.90
C LEU A 148 -5.98 8.03 -7.73
N ASP A 149 -4.94 7.37 -7.23
CA ASP A 149 -5.05 6.38 -6.15
C ASP A 149 -4.97 7.04 -4.76
N GLU A 150 -5.57 6.40 -3.75
CA GLU A 150 -5.72 6.93 -2.37
C GLU A 150 -6.24 8.39 -2.38
N PHE A 151 -7.30 8.64 -3.17
CA PHE A 151 -7.83 9.98 -3.45
C PHE A 151 -8.28 10.75 -2.19
N GLU A 152 -8.52 10.05 -1.08
CA GLU A 152 -8.78 10.67 0.23
C GLU A 152 -7.69 11.64 0.65
N GLY A 153 -6.42 11.36 0.32
CA GLY A 153 -5.32 12.26 0.65
C GLY A 153 -5.51 13.64 0.04
N LEU A 154 -5.98 13.71 -1.20
CA LEU A 154 -6.28 14.98 -1.86
C LEU A 154 -7.63 15.56 -1.41
N ALA A 155 -8.67 14.72 -1.26
CA ALA A 155 -10.01 15.15 -0.87
C ALA A 155 -10.10 15.78 0.52
N GLN A 156 -9.26 15.32 1.46
CA GLN A 156 -9.25 15.78 2.85
C GLN A 156 -8.23 16.90 3.10
N ASN A 157 -7.43 17.28 2.10
CA ASN A 157 -6.41 18.30 2.28
C ASN A 157 -7.02 19.70 2.13
N PRO A 158 -6.91 20.57 3.16
CA PRO A 158 -7.47 21.93 3.14
C PRO A 158 -6.86 22.86 2.08
N ASN A 159 -5.68 22.56 1.54
CA ASN A 159 -5.04 23.35 0.49
C ASN A 159 -5.72 23.19 -0.88
N PHE A 160 -6.55 22.15 -1.07
CA PHE A 160 -7.27 21.88 -2.30
C PHE A 160 -8.74 22.29 -2.14
N GLU A 161 -9.04 23.54 -2.47
CA GLU A 161 -10.37 24.15 -2.30
C GLU A 161 -11.26 23.92 -3.55
N PRO A 162 -12.55 24.31 -3.54
CA PRO A 162 -13.48 24.06 -4.65
C PRO A 162 -13.02 24.59 -6.02
N ASP A 163 -12.24 25.67 -6.07
CA ASP A 163 -11.71 26.23 -7.31
C ASP A 163 -10.71 25.28 -7.99
N PHE A 164 -9.83 24.61 -7.23
CA PHE A 164 -8.92 23.57 -7.75
C PHE A 164 -9.69 22.42 -8.40
N TYR A 165 -10.76 21.95 -7.77
CA TYR A 165 -11.62 20.93 -8.38
C TYR A 165 -12.34 21.46 -9.63
N GLY A 166 -12.68 22.75 -9.65
CA GLY A 166 -13.15 23.45 -10.84
C GLY A 166 -12.12 23.44 -11.98
N GLU A 167 -10.83 23.59 -11.67
CA GLU A 167 -9.72 23.45 -12.62
C GLU A 167 -9.67 22.04 -13.22
N LEU A 168 -9.74 20.99 -12.39
CA LEU A 168 -9.80 19.59 -12.86
C LEU A 168 -11.03 19.34 -13.73
N ARG A 169 -12.20 19.87 -13.36
CA ARG A 169 -13.41 19.76 -14.19
C ARG A 169 -13.26 20.45 -15.53
N SER A 170 -12.64 21.64 -15.56
CA SER A 170 -12.36 22.35 -16.81
C SER A 170 -11.47 21.50 -17.72
N LEU A 171 -10.48 20.79 -17.18
CA LEU A 171 -9.66 19.87 -17.97
C LEU A 171 -10.46 18.68 -18.52
N ALA A 172 -11.35 18.06 -17.73
CA ALA A 172 -12.24 17.01 -18.25
C ALA A 172 -13.12 17.53 -19.41
N GLY A 173 -13.80 18.66 -19.21
CA GLY A 173 -14.74 19.20 -20.20
C GLY A 173 -14.06 19.76 -21.45
N GLU A 174 -12.95 20.48 -21.29
CA GLU A 174 -12.29 21.16 -22.41
C GLU A 174 -11.28 20.30 -23.14
N LEU A 175 -10.59 19.40 -22.43
CA LEU A 175 -9.51 18.58 -22.99
C LEU A 175 -9.89 17.10 -23.11
N GLY A 176 -11.07 16.68 -22.63
CA GLY A 176 -11.48 15.28 -22.67
C GLY A 176 -10.66 14.39 -21.75
N ILE A 177 -10.05 14.95 -20.68
CA ILE A 177 -9.28 14.16 -19.73
C ILE A 177 -10.24 13.27 -18.92
N ALA A 178 -10.01 11.96 -18.94
CA ALA A 178 -10.73 11.01 -18.10
C ALA A 178 -10.01 10.86 -16.75
N TYR A 179 -10.77 10.95 -15.66
CA TYR A 179 -10.26 10.71 -14.31
C TYR A 179 -10.76 9.38 -13.78
N LEU A 180 -9.84 8.53 -13.32
CA LEU A 180 -10.15 7.29 -12.62
C LEU A 180 -9.64 7.41 -11.18
N THR A 181 -10.53 7.70 -10.22
CA THR A 181 -10.15 7.83 -8.80
C THR A 181 -10.27 6.49 -8.10
N ALA A 182 -9.46 6.22 -7.09
CA ALA A 182 -9.64 5.11 -6.17
C ALA A 182 -9.66 5.58 -4.72
N SER A 183 -10.66 5.13 -3.96
CA SER A 183 -10.86 5.49 -2.55
C SER A 183 -11.60 4.40 -1.77
N LYS A 184 -11.55 4.47 -0.43
CA LYS A 184 -12.30 3.60 0.48
C LYS A 184 -13.78 3.95 0.53
N ARG A 185 -14.08 5.25 0.46
CA ARG A 185 -15.44 5.81 0.55
C ARG A 185 -15.81 6.50 -0.76
N GLY A 186 -17.11 6.59 -1.04
CA GLY A 186 -17.62 7.34 -2.18
C GLY A 186 -17.23 8.81 -2.11
N LEU A 187 -17.12 9.46 -3.28
CA LEU A 187 -16.64 10.85 -3.35
C LEU A 187 -17.58 11.82 -2.63
N TYR A 188 -18.88 11.52 -2.63
CA TYR A 188 -19.88 12.27 -1.89
C TYR A 188 -19.65 12.24 -0.38
N GLU A 189 -19.25 11.09 0.18
CA GLU A 189 -18.99 10.96 1.61
C GLU A 189 -17.68 11.66 2.01
N LEU A 190 -16.65 11.59 1.17
CA LEU A 190 -15.34 12.21 1.42
C LEU A 190 -15.42 13.73 1.53
N THR A 191 -16.33 14.35 0.78
CA THR A 191 -16.49 15.81 0.71
C THR A 191 -17.51 16.32 1.73
N TYR A 192 -18.24 15.43 2.42
CA TYR A 192 -19.34 15.80 3.31
C TYR A 192 -18.94 16.68 4.51
N HIS A 193 -17.68 16.58 4.95
CA HIS A 193 -17.15 17.39 6.06
C HIS A 193 -16.75 18.82 5.65
N HIS A 194 -16.74 19.13 4.36
CA HIS A 194 -16.44 20.44 3.81
C HIS A 194 -17.62 20.89 2.95
N THR A 195 -18.63 21.49 3.58
CA THR A 195 -19.91 21.91 2.96
C THR A 195 -19.75 22.68 1.64
N ASP A 196 -18.64 23.40 1.44
CA ASP A 196 -18.35 24.12 0.20
C ASP A 196 -17.81 23.21 -0.93
N THR A 197 -17.12 22.11 -0.61
CA THR A 197 -16.58 21.16 -1.61
C THR A 197 -17.62 20.19 -2.16
N LEU A 198 -18.67 19.86 -1.38
CA LEU A 198 -19.84 19.11 -1.86
C LEU A 198 -20.55 19.80 -3.04
N SER A 199 -20.45 21.13 -3.11
CA SER A 199 -21.02 21.92 -4.20
C SER A 199 -20.15 21.93 -5.47
N SER A 200 -18.92 21.40 -5.39
CA SER A 200 -18.00 21.41 -6.52
C SER A 200 -18.58 20.60 -7.67
N PRO A 201 -18.77 21.21 -8.85
CA PRO A 201 -19.28 20.49 -10.00
C PRO A 201 -18.36 19.32 -10.40
N PHE A 202 -17.09 19.28 -9.99
CA PHE A 202 -16.17 18.20 -10.34
C PHE A 202 -16.69 16.83 -9.93
N PHE A 203 -17.16 16.65 -8.70
CA PHE A 203 -17.58 15.33 -8.21
C PHE A 203 -18.83 14.79 -8.95
N ASN A 204 -19.65 15.67 -9.52
CA ASN A 204 -20.84 15.29 -10.28
C ASN A 204 -20.54 14.66 -11.66
N ILE A 205 -19.30 14.67 -12.13
CA ILE A 205 -18.93 14.01 -13.41
C ILE A 205 -18.54 12.54 -13.22
N PHE A 206 -18.46 12.06 -11.98
CA PHE A 206 -18.02 10.71 -11.66
C PHE A 206 -19.21 9.76 -11.53
N SER A 207 -19.09 8.60 -12.17
CA SER A 207 -19.94 7.44 -11.85
C SER A 207 -19.16 6.46 -10.97
N GLU A 208 -19.78 5.98 -9.90
CA GLU A 208 -19.13 5.06 -8.97
C GLU A 208 -19.07 3.63 -9.51
N THR A 209 -18.01 2.91 -9.13
CA THR A 209 -17.80 1.49 -9.37
C THR A 209 -17.29 0.89 -8.08
N THR A 210 -18.14 0.11 -7.42
CA THR A 210 -17.81 -0.50 -6.12
C THR A 210 -17.07 -1.82 -6.33
N LEU A 211 -15.85 -1.93 -5.82
CA LEU A 211 -15.19 -3.24 -5.69
C LEU A 211 -15.69 -3.91 -4.41
N GLY A 212 -16.31 -5.07 -4.57
CA GLY A 212 -16.70 -5.97 -3.49
C GLY A 212 -15.90 -7.26 -3.50
N LEU A 213 -16.49 -8.31 -2.92
CA LEU A 213 -16.04 -9.69 -3.08
C LEU A 213 -16.03 -10.09 -4.56
N MET A 214 -15.19 -11.06 -4.92
CA MET A 214 -15.20 -11.66 -6.25
C MET A 214 -16.47 -12.51 -6.44
N THR A 215 -16.81 -12.79 -7.69
CA THR A 215 -17.75 -13.89 -7.98
C THR A 215 -17.09 -15.25 -7.67
N GLY A 216 -17.88 -16.31 -7.53
CA GLY A 216 -17.35 -17.66 -7.32
C GLY A 216 -16.40 -18.07 -8.45
N ASP A 217 -16.82 -17.86 -9.70
CA ASP A 217 -16.03 -18.16 -10.90
C ASP A 217 -14.71 -17.37 -10.94
N GLU A 218 -14.74 -16.08 -10.57
CA GLU A 218 -13.51 -15.27 -10.50
C GLU A 218 -12.56 -15.73 -9.40
N ALA A 219 -13.11 -16.08 -8.22
CA ALA A 219 -12.33 -16.57 -7.09
C ALA A 219 -11.65 -17.91 -7.43
N GLN A 220 -12.37 -18.82 -8.07
CA GLN A 220 -11.83 -20.08 -8.57
C GLN A 220 -10.77 -19.85 -9.65
N SER A 221 -11.06 -19.01 -10.65
CA SER A 221 -10.12 -18.67 -11.72
C SER A 221 -8.82 -18.06 -11.18
N LEU A 222 -8.89 -17.24 -10.13
CA LEU A 222 -7.70 -16.71 -9.45
C LEU A 222 -6.83 -17.83 -8.88
N LEU A 223 -7.43 -18.79 -8.17
CA LEU A 223 -6.70 -19.91 -7.58
C LEU A 223 -6.06 -20.79 -8.66
N GLU A 224 -6.81 -21.17 -9.68
CA GLU A 224 -6.34 -22.02 -10.78
C GLU A 224 -5.21 -21.35 -11.57
N THR A 225 -5.41 -20.09 -11.98
CA THR A 225 -4.46 -19.36 -12.81
C THR A 225 -3.14 -19.17 -12.08
N LEU A 226 -3.18 -18.72 -10.83
CA LEU A 226 -1.97 -18.50 -10.06
C LEU A 226 -1.26 -19.82 -9.76
N ALA A 227 -1.98 -20.87 -9.35
CA ALA A 227 -1.38 -22.16 -9.06
C ALA A 227 -0.65 -22.76 -10.29
N GLN A 228 -1.14 -22.51 -11.50
CA GLN A 228 -0.50 -22.96 -12.75
C GLN A 228 0.77 -22.17 -13.12
N GLN A 229 0.95 -20.95 -12.61
CA GLN A 229 2.10 -20.11 -12.93
C GLN A 229 3.37 -20.46 -12.14
N GLY A 230 3.24 -21.18 -11.04
CA GLY A 230 4.38 -21.55 -10.21
C GLY A 230 5.09 -22.85 -10.66
N SER A 231 6.20 -23.18 -10.00
CA SER A 231 6.96 -24.40 -10.31
C SER A 231 6.31 -25.66 -9.72
N GLY A 232 5.64 -26.48 -10.54
CA GLY A 232 5.10 -27.81 -10.19
C GLY A 232 3.62 -27.96 -10.60
N PRO A 233 2.90 -28.97 -10.09
CA PRO A 233 1.47 -29.10 -10.36
C PRO A 233 0.68 -27.93 -9.74
N GLY A 234 -0.42 -27.58 -10.39
CA GLY A 234 -1.42 -26.64 -9.86
C GLY A 234 -2.24 -27.27 -8.74
N PHE A 235 -3.33 -26.61 -8.33
CA PHE A 235 -4.21 -27.15 -7.30
C PHE A 235 -5.14 -28.25 -7.81
N CYS A 236 -5.44 -29.23 -6.95
CA CYS A 236 -6.57 -30.14 -7.13
C CYS A 236 -7.88 -29.49 -6.64
N ASP A 237 -9.01 -30.13 -6.94
CA ASP A 237 -10.34 -29.62 -6.56
C ASP A 237 -10.49 -29.43 -5.04
N GLU A 238 -9.97 -30.37 -4.23
CA GLU A 238 -10.01 -30.31 -2.77
C GLU A 238 -9.22 -29.11 -2.20
N GLU A 239 -8.10 -28.74 -2.84
CA GLU A 239 -7.31 -27.56 -2.45
C GLU A 239 -8.04 -26.25 -2.80
N ILE A 240 -8.70 -26.20 -3.96
CA ILE A 240 -9.51 -25.05 -4.37
C ILE A 240 -10.72 -24.89 -3.45
N GLU A 241 -11.44 -25.97 -3.18
CA GLU A 241 -12.60 -25.99 -2.27
C GLU A 241 -12.21 -25.51 -0.88
N LEU A 242 -11.08 -26.01 -0.33
CA LEU A 242 -10.58 -25.58 0.98
C LEU A 242 -10.19 -24.10 1.00
N ALA A 243 -9.53 -23.60 -0.05
CA ALA A 243 -9.19 -22.17 -0.14
C ALA A 243 -10.45 -21.29 -0.14
N LEU A 244 -11.46 -21.67 -0.92
CA LEU A 244 -12.74 -20.97 -1.00
C LEU A 244 -13.54 -21.08 0.29
N GLU A 245 -13.50 -22.22 0.99
CA GLU A 245 -14.11 -22.40 2.30
C GLU A 245 -13.49 -21.46 3.34
N LEU A 246 -12.16 -21.49 3.48
CA LEU A 246 -11.43 -20.71 4.48
C LEU A 246 -11.58 -19.19 4.24
N ALA A 247 -11.26 -18.75 3.02
CA ALA A 247 -11.12 -17.35 2.69
C ALA A 247 -12.40 -16.73 2.09
N GLY A 248 -13.33 -17.54 1.59
CA GLY A 248 -14.42 -17.04 0.77
C GLY A 248 -13.94 -16.43 -0.55
N PRO A 249 -14.81 -15.74 -1.28
CA PRO A 249 -14.44 -15.03 -2.51
C PRO A 249 -13.70 -13.70 -2.25
N HIS A 250 -13.02 -13.55 -1.10
CA HIS A 250 -12.29 -12.34 -0.78
C HIS A 250 -10.88 -12.37 -1.38
N PRO A 251 -10.52 -11.47 -2.32
CA PRO A 251 -9.29 -11.59 -3.13
C PRO A 251 -8.02 -11.64 -2.28
N PHE A 252 -7.91 -10.79 -1.26
CA PHE A 252 -6.74 -10.80 -0.37
C PHE A 252 -6.60 -12.05 0.50
N PHE A 253 -7.70 -12.60 1.02
CA PHE A 253 -7.63 -13.81 1.83
C PHE A 253 -7.42 -15.05 0.95
N LEU A 254 -7.91 -15.05 -0.29
CA LEU A 254 -7.59 -16.10 -1.26
C LEU A 254 -6.09 -16.15 -1.58
N GLN A 255 -5.42 -15.00 -1.68
CA GLN A 255 -3.96 -14.95 -1.80
C GLN A 255 -3.25 -15.57 -0.58
N ILE A 256 -3.77 -15.36 0.64
CA ILE A 256 -3.20 -15.99 1.85
C ILE A 256 -3.47 -17.51 1.84
N ALA A 257 -4.69 -17.93 1.52
CA ALA A 257 -5.07 -19.34 1.50
C ALA A 257 -4.27 -20.11 0.45
N GLY A 258 -4.26 -19.59 -0.79
CA GLY A 258 -3.47 -20.13 -1.89
C GLY A 258 -1.99 -20.21 -1.54
N PHE A 259 -1.41 -19.22 -0.86
CA PHE A 259 -0.02 -19.31 -0.41
C PHE A 259 0.26 -20.52 0.46
N HIS A 260 -0.53 -20.72 1.53
CA HIS A 260 -0.29 -21.81 2.48
C HIS A 260 -0.58 -23.19 1.89
N LEU A 261 -1.53 -23.29 0.95
CA LEU A 261 -1.79 -24.52 0.20
C LEU A 261 -0.68 -24.82 -0.80
N TYR A 262 -0.17 -23.79 -1.49
CA TYR A 262 0.91 -23.96 -2.46
C TYR A 262 2.24 -24.41 -1.83
N GLU A 263 2.45 -24.12 -0.55
CA GLU A 263 3.60 -24.61 0.24
C GLU A 263 3.43 -26.06 0.73
N LEU A 264 2.29 -26.72 0.49
CA LEU A 264 2.11 -28.12 0.87
C LEU A 264 2.99 -29.05 0.00
N PRO A 265 3.70 -30.01 0.63
CA PRO A 265 4.38 -31.06 -0.12
C PRO A 265 3.34 -31.98 -0.75
N GLY A 266 3.49 -32.30 -2.04
CA GLY A 266 2.57 -33.18 -2.76
C GLY A 266 1.30 -32.50 -3.31
N ARG A 267 1.24 -31.17 -3.30
CA ARG A 267 0.10 -30.41 -3.87
C ARG A 267 -0.29 -30.87 -5.28
N GLY A 268 -1.56 -30.69 -5.64
CA GLY A 268 -2.12 -31.16 -6.92
C GLY A 268 -2.57 -32.62 -6.92
N GLU A 269 -2.37 -33.33 -5.82
CA GLU A 269 -2.97 -34.64 -5.54
C GLU A 269 -3.68 -34.60 -4.17
N PRO A 270 -4.81 -35.31 -3.99
CA PRO A 270 -5.49 -35.43 -2.70
C PRO A 270 -4.55 -35.76 -1.54
N GLN A 271 -4.57 -34.93 -0.49
CA GLN A 271 -3.70 -35.07 0.67
C GLN A 271 -4.43 -35.63 1.89
N PRO A 272 -3.71 -36.22 2.87
CA PRO A 272 -4.30 -36.59 4.15
C PRO A 272 -4.92 -35.37 4.85
N PRO A 273 -6.05 -35.54 5.58
CA PRO A 273 -6.73 -34.43 6.27
C PRO A 273 -5.82 -33.57 7.16
N ASP A 274 -4.82 -34.19 7.82
CA ASP A 274 -3.87 -33.49 8.69
C ASP A 274 -3.03 -32.42 7.95
N ALA A 275 -2.75 -32.61 6.66
CA ALA A 275 -2.00 -31.66 5.84
C ALA A 275 -2.84 -30.41 5.58
N TYR A 276 -4.10 -30.59 5.19
CA TYR A 276 -5.07 -29.52 5.00
C TYR A 276 -5.33 -28.75 6.31
N ASP A 277 -5.47 -29.47 7.43
CA ASP A 277 -5.57 -28.86 8.76
C ASP A 277 -4.36 -28.00 9.10
N GLN A 278 -3.15 -28.43 8.71
CA GLN A 278 -1.94 -27.64 8.94
C GLN A 278 -1.93 -26.37 8.09
N ALA A 279 -2.33 -26.43 6.82
CA ALA A 279 -2.46 -25.26 5.96
C ALA A 279 -3.51 -24.28 6.50
N ALA A 280 -4.70 -24.79 6.89
CA ALA A 280 -5.76 -24.01 7.49
C ALA A 280 -5.32 -23.30 8.79
N ARG A 281 -4.56 -23.98 9.66
CA ARG A 281 -3.97 -23.37 10.86
C ARG A 281 -3.02 -22.21 10.53
N ARG A 282 -2.17 -22.36 9.51
CA ARG A 282 -1.24 -21.29 9.09
C ARG A 282 -1.99 -20.11 8.48
N PHE A 283 -2.98 -20.37 7.63
CA PHE A 283 -3.89 -19.35 7.09
C PHE A 283 -4.55 -18.57 8.23
N ASN A 284 -5.18 -19.26 9.19
CA ASN A 284 -5.87 -18.62 10.31
C ASN A 284 -4.92 -17.75 11.14
N ALA A 285 -3.70 -18.20 11.43
CA ALA A 285 -2.71 -17.45 12.19
C ALA A 285 -2.24 -16.16 11.48
N GLU A 286 -2.26 -16.13 10.15
CA GLU A 286 -1.98 -14.92 9.36
C GLU A 286 -3.21 -14.02 9.25
N ALA A 287 -4.38 -14.60 8.94
CA ALA A 287 -5.63 -13.89 8.72
C ALA A 287 -6.19 -13.22 9.99
N GLU A 288 -5.96 -13.80 11.17
CA GLU A 288 -6.53 -13.32 12.43
C GLU A 288 -6.21 -11.84 12.73
N ASP A 289 -4.99 -11.38 12.42
CA ASP A 289 -4.62 -9.98 12.61
C ASP A 289 -5.45 -9.04 11.73
N HIS A 290 -5.73 -9.47 10.51
CA HIS A 290 -6.55 -8.70 9.58
C HIS A 290 -8.00 -8.69 10.04
N TYR A 291 -8.53 -9.82 10.54
CA TYR A 291 -9.88 -9.88 11.11
C TYR A 291 -10.03 -8.97 12.34
N ARG A 292 -9.04 -8.99 13.25
CA ARG A 292 -9.02 -8.11 14.43
C ARG A 292 -9.01 -6.63 14.04
N TYR A 293 -8.26 -6.27 13.01
CA TYR A 293 -8.24 -4.91 12.49
C TYR A 293 -9.57 -4.52 11.87
N ILE A 294 -10.12 -5.34 10.97
CA ILE A 294 -11.43 -5.11 10.35
C ILE A 294 -12.46 -4.87 11.45
N TRP A 295 -12.52 -5.75 12.45
CA TRP A 295 -13.42 -5.63 13.60
C TRP A 295 -13.26 -4.30 14.35
N SER A 296 -12.03 -3.86 14.60
CA SER A 296 -11.77 -2.62 15.36
C SER A 296 -12.12 -1.35 14.60
N GLN A 297 -12.28 -1.41 13.27
CA GLN A 297 -12.69 -0.27 12.44
C GLN A 297 -14.21 -0.15 12.30
N LEU A 298 -14.96 -1.18 12.70
CA LEU A 298 -16.42 -1.17 12.64
C LEU A 298 -17.01 -0.40 13.81
N ARG A 299 -18.04 0.39 13.53
CA ARG A 299 -18.89 0.99 14.56
C ARG A 299 -19.63 -0.10 15.32
N ASP A 300 -20.08 0.21 16.53
CA ASP A 300 -20.79 -0.76 17.37
C ASP A 300 -22.02 -1.36 16.66
N GLU A 301 -22.79 -0.53 15.95
CA GLU A 301 -23.94 -0.99 15.16
C GLU A 301 -23.56 -1.96 14.03
N GLU A 302 -22.43 -1.69 13.36
CA GLU A 302 -21.90 -2.54 12.29
C GLU A 302 -21.37 -3.86 12.85
N GLN A 303 -20.72 -3.82 14.02
CA GLN A 303 -20.32 -5.03 14.74
C GLN A 303 -21.53 -5.88 15.11
N GLN A 304 -22.61 -5.28 15.66
CA GLN A 304 -23.81 -6.03 16.01
C GLN A 304 -24.48 -6.64 14.76
N ALA A 305 -24.59 -5.85 13.69
CA ALA A 305 -25.12 -6.34 12.41
C ALA A 305 -24.25 -7.47 11.84
N LEU A 306 -22.93 -7.38 11.92
CA LEU A 306 -22.02 -8.42 11.45
C LEU A 306 -22.09 -9.70 12.31
N LEU A 307 -22.29 -9.56 13.62
CA LEU A 307 -22.55 -10.70 14.49
C LEU A 307 -23.92 -11.31 14.26
N SER A 308 -24.88 -10.68 13.57
CA SER A 308 -26.19 -11.26 13.26
C SER A 308 -26.75 -10.74 11.93
N PRO A 309 -26.13 -11.07 10.77
CA PRO A 309 -26.45 -10.43 9.50
C PRO A 309 -27.91 -10.62 9.05
N ASN A 310 -28.47 -11.79 9.35
CA ASN A 310 -29.85 -12.13 8.98
C ASN A 310 -30.91 -11.39 9.82
N ALA A 311 -30.55 -10.92 11.01
CA ALA A 311 -31.41 -10.09 11.86
C ALA A 311 -31.19 -8.58 11.65
N ALA A 312 -30.13 -8.19 10.94
CA ALA A 312 -29.82 -6.80 10.65
C ALA A 312 -30.80 -6.19 9.62
N SER A 313 -30.99 -4.88 9.70
CA SER A 313 -31.78 -4.14 8.71
C SER A 313 -31.16 -4.23 7.31
N GLU A 314 -31.95 -3.99 6.26
CA GLU A 314 -31.46 -4.00 4.88
C GLU A 314 -30.32 -2.98 4.66
N LEU A 315 -30.42 -1.79 5.25
CA LEU A 315 -29.39 -0.76 5.16
C LEU A 315 -28.06 -1.23 5.78
N GLN A 316 -28.12 -1.87 6.96
CA GLN A 316 -26.94 -2.45 7.61
C GLN A 316 -26.32 -3.57 6.77
N ARG A 317 -27.15 -4.45 6.19
CA ARG A 317 -26.66 -5.52 5.30
C ARG A 317 -25.96 -4.95 4.07
N ARG A 318 -26.56 -3.96 3.39
CA ARG A 318 -25.94 -3.28 2.25
C ARG A 318 -24.61 -2.63 2.63
N ALA A 319 -24.51 -2.01 3.79
CA ALA A 319 -23.26 -1.43 4.30
C ALA A 319 -22.18 -2.50 4.52
N LEU A 320 -22.53 -3.65 5.13
CA LEU A 320 -21.60 -4.76 5.33
C LEU A 320 -21.16 -5.42 4.01
N GLN A 321 -22.06 -5.53 3.03
CA GLN A 321 -21.74 -6.03 1.68
C GLN A 321 -20.80 -5.07 0.94
N ALA A 322 -21.04 -3.76 1.00
CA ALA A 322 -20.16 -2.75 0.42
C ALA A 322 -18.75 -2.79 1.03
N LYS A 323 -18.63 -3.20 2.30
CA LYS A 323 -17.36 -3.44 2.98
C LYS A 323 -16.76 -4.83 2.71
N ALA A 324 -17.37 -5.64 1.85
CA ALA A 324 -16.98 -7.01 1.53
C ALA A 324 -16.90 -7.94 2.76
N LEU A 325 -17.75 -7.71 3.78
CA LEU A 325 -17.73 -8.47 5.04
C LEU A 325 -18.70 -9.65 5.05
N ILE A 326 -19.76 -9.54 4.27
CA ILE A 326 -20.78 -10.58 4.13
C ILE A 326 -21.08 -10.82 2.66
N ARG A 327 -21.51 -12.04 2.33
CA ARG A 327 -22.06 -12.43 1.04
C ARG A 327 -23.46 -12.99 1.21
N GLN A 328 -24.24 -12.96 0.13
CA GLN A 328 -25.52 -13.66 0.08
C GLN A 328 -25.28 -15.08 -0.44
N GLU A 329 -25.83 -16.05 0.28
CA GLU A 329 -25.83 -17.46 -0.06
C GLU A 329 -27.27 -17.95 0.05
N GLU A 330 -27.88 -18.27 -1.09
CA GLU A 330 -29.32 -18.54 -1.21
C GLU A 330 -30.16 -17.39 -0.61
N GLU A 331 -30.95 -17.69 0.44
CA GLU A 331 -31.80 -16.72 1.15
C GLU A 331 -31.16 -16.13 2.42
N ARG A 332 -29.88 -16.43 2.68
CA ARG A 332 -29.17 -15.99 3.90
C ARG A 332 -27.95 -15.14 3.59
N PHE A 333 -27.59 -14.32 4.56
CA PHE A 333 -26.36 -13.56 4.59
C PHE A 333 -25.38 -14.23 5.55
N VAL A 334 -24.20 -14.51 5.04
CA VAL A 334 -23.11 -15.16 5.77
C VAL A 334 -21.84 -14.31 5.70
N PRO A 335 -20.94 -14.37 6.69
CA PRO A 335 -19.62 -13.75 6.57
C PRO A 335 -18.88 -14.26 5.33
N PHE A 336 -17.95 -13.47 4.81
CA PHE A 336 -17.37 -13.77 3.49
C PHE A 336 -16.72 -15.16 3.40
N GLY A 337 -16.09 -15.67 4.47
CA GLY A 337 -15.46 -17.01 4.54
C GLY A 337 -15.64 -17.69 5.89
N HIS A 338 -15.38 -19.01 5.94
CA HIS A 338 -15.57 -19.84 7.14
C HIS A 338 -14.67 -19.38 8.30
N SER A 339 -13.38 -19.15 8.06
CA SER A 339 -12.45 -18.71 9.10
C SER A 339 -12.82 -17.36 9.71
N PHE A 340 -13.39 -16.45 8.90
CA PHE A 340 -13.91 -15.20 9.42
C PHE A 340 -15.16 -15.41 10.27
N SER A 341 -16.02 -16.37 9.92
CA SER A 341 -17.17 -16.78 10.73
C SER A 341 -16.74 -17.32 12.09
N VAL A 342 -15.74 -18.20 12.14
CA VAL A 342 -15.16 -18.73 13.39
C VAL A 342 -14.60 -17.61 14.28
N PHE A 343 -13.89 -16.65 13.67
CA PHE A 343 -13.41 -15.47 14.40
C PHE A 343 -14.57 -14.67 15.03
N LEU A 344 -15.66 -14.46 14.30
CA LEU A 344 -16.84 -13.73 14.80
C LEU A 344 -17.57 -14.51 15.90
N GLU A 345 -17.63 -15.83 15.84
CA GLU A 345 -18.20 -16.67 16.91
C GLU A 345 -17.42 -16.49 18.21
N GLY A 346 -16.09 -16.44 18.16
CA GLY A 346 -15.27 -16.11 19.33
C GLY A 346 -15.64 -14.75 19.95
N ARG A 347 -15.99 -13.76 19.13
CA ARG A 347 -16.45 -12.44 19.59
C ARG A 347 -17.86 -12.45 20.17
N ARG A 348 -18.77 -13.29 19.64
CA ARG A 348 -20.11 -13.47 20.22
C ARG A 348 -20.00 -13.93 21.68
N HIS A 349 -19.16 -14.92 21.94
CA HIS A 349 -18.97 -15.48 23.29
C HIS A 349 -18.31 -14.49 24.26
N GLN A 350 -17.40 -13.63 23.78
CA GLN A 350 -16.79 -12.56 24.59
C GLN A 350 -17.77 -11.44 24.95
N LYS A 351 -18.75 -11.09 24.09
CA LYS A 351 -19.78 -10.08 24.42
C LYS A 351 -20.84 -10.60 25.39
N THR A 352 -21.05 -11.92 25.47
CA THR A 352 -21.97 -12.56 26.42
C THR A 352 -21.35 -12.85 27.79
N ALA A 353 -20.03 -12.81 27.91
CA ALA A 353 -19.31 -12.93 29.17
C ALA A 353 -18.93 -11.53 29.70
N SER A 354 -19.31 -11.21 30.93
CA SER A 354 -18.85 -10.01 31.63
C SER A 354 -17.31 -9.94 31.61
N PRO A 355 -16.70 -8.74 31.46
CA PRO A 355 -15.27 -8.62 31.27
C PRO A 355 -14.53 -8.94 32.57
N THR A 356 -13.84 -10.08 32.62
CA THR A 356 -12.84 -10.37 33.64
C THR A 356 -11.53 -10.77 32.98
N ASP A 357 -10.52 -9.94 33.25
CA ASP A 357 -9.07 -10.16 33.16
C ASP A 357 -8.45 -10.52 31.82
N ASP A 358 -7.98 -9.47 31.11
CA ASP A 358 -6.72 -9.53 30.36
C ASP A 358 -5.57 -9.73 31.37
N THR A 359 -5.19 -10.97 31.64
CA THR A 359 -4.03 -11.24 32.49
C THR A 359 -2.73 -10.84 31.78
N ILE A 360 -2.18 -9.75 32.27
CA ILE A 360 -0.82 -9.26 32.12
C ILE A 360 0.15 -10.39 32.51
N VAL A 361 1.04 -10.80 31.60
CA VAL A 361 2.26 -11.51 32.00
C VAL A 361 3.34 -10.46 32.24
N GLU A 362 3.52 -10.12 33.50
CA GLU A 362 4.60 -9.29 34.00
C GLU A 362 5.78 -10.15 34.49
N THR A 363 6.98 -9.70 34.10
CA THR A 363 8.25 -9.78 34.85
C THR A 363 9.04 -11.10 34.87
N THR A 364 10.10 -11.20 34.06
CA THR A 364 11.52 -11.18 34.50
C THR A 364 12.49 -11.21 33.30
N SER A 365 13.76 -10.88 33.57
CA SER A 365 14.90 -10.50 32.71
C SER A 365 15.28 -11.38 31.49
N ALA A 366 16.03 -10.75 30.55
CA ALA A 366 16.79 -11.28 29.40
C ALA A 366 16.05 -11.23 28.02
N THR A 367 16.21 -10.16 27.22
CA THR A 367 17.28 -9.84 26.23
C THR A 367 17.03 -10.16 24.75
N ASP A 368 15.82 -10.56 24.35
CA ASP A 368 15.39 -10.49 22.95
C ASP A 368 13.87 -10.24 22.84
N LEU A 369 13.49 -9.34 21.93
CA LEU A 369 12.08 -9.06 21.62
C LEU A 369 11.61 -9.79 20.35
N THR A 370 12.50 -10.53 19.68
CA THR A 370 12.17 -11.37 18.53
C THR A 370 11.01 -12.30 18.82
N GLY A 371 10.05 -12.37 17.90
CA GLY A 371 8.80 -13.12 18.03
C GLY A 371 7.70 -12.41 18.83
N LYS A 372 8.01 -11.32 19.54
CA LYS A 372 7.04 -10.56 20.34
C LYS A 372 6.36 -9.45 19.52
N ARG A 373 5.33 -8.83 20.11
CA ARG A 373 4.66 -7.66 19.55
C ARG A 373 4.93 -6.41 20.35
N LEU A 374 5.22 -5.32 19.64
CA LEU A 374 5.26 -3.97 20.17
C LEU A 374 4.22 -3.15 19.41
N GLY A 375 3.16 -2.69 20.08
CA GLY A 375 2.05 -2.00 19.40
C GLY A 375 1.50 -2.80 18.22
N ASN A 376 1.49 -2.17 17.03
CA ASN A 376 1.03 -2.73 15.76
C ASN A 376 2.10 -3.54 15.00
N TYR A 377 3.24 -3.82 15.63
CA TYR A 377 4.41 -4.35 14.96
C TYR A 377 4.80 -5.74 15.52
N ARG A 378 5.05 -6.70 14.62
CA ARG A 378 5.65 -8.00 14.93
C ARG A 378 7.16 -7.86 14.85
N VAL A 379 7.90 -8.19 15.91
CA VAL A 379 9.37 -8.14 15.93
C VAL A 379 9.91 -9.44 15.33
N LEU A 380 10.70 -9.35 14.26
CA LEU A 380 11.14 -10.49 13.47
C LEU A 380 12.57 -10.94 13.75
N ALA A 381 13.51 -10.01 13.91
CA ALA A 381 14.91 -10.32 14.16
C ALA A 381 15.66 -9.11 14.72
N ALA A 382 16.73 -9.32 15.48
CA ALA A 382 17.65 -8.24 15.85
C ALA A 382 18.53 -7.83 14.65
N LEU A 383 18.61 -6.53 14.35
CA LEU A 383 19.47 -5.96 13.30
C LEU A 383 20.80 -5.45 13.87
N GLY A 384 20.81 -4.99 15.11
CA GLY A 384 22.03 -4.50 15.75
C GLY A 384 21.80 -3.95 17.16
N HIS A 385 22.90 -3.70 17.84
CA HIS A 385 22.93 -3.11 19.18
C HIS A 385 23.78 -1.83 19.16
N GLY A 386 23.16 -0.71 19.53
CA GLY A 386 23.85 0.53 19.85
C GLY A 386 24.05 0.67 21.36
N GLY A 387 24.81 1.66 21.81
CA GLY A 387 25.17 1.82 23.23
C GLY A 387 23.98 1.95 24.19
N MET A 388 22.84 2.50 23.73
CA MET A 388 21.64 2.75 24.57
C MET A 388 20.37 2.07 24.04
N ALA A 389 20.42 1.42 22.87
CA ALA A 389 19.23 0.88 22.21
C ALA A 389 19.54 -0.37 21.38
N LYS A 390 18.56 -1.26 21.25
CA LYS A 390 18.57 -2.38 20.29
C LYS A 390 17.69 -2.05 19.11
N VAL A 391 18.14 -2.36 17.90
CA VAL A 391 17.35 -2.19 16.68
C VAL A 391 16.91 -3.56 16.19
N TYR A 392 15.62 -3.71 15.94
CA TYR A 392 15.02 -4.93 15.41
C TYR A 392 14.42 -4.67 14.02
N LYS A 393 14.43 -5.70 13.18
CA LYS A 393 13.54 -5.78 12.02
C LYS A 393 12.16 -6.11 12.56
N GLY A 394 11.20 -5.27 12.24
CA GLY A 394 9.79 -5.47 12.51
C GLY A 394 9.00 -5.62 11.23
N TYR A 395 7.80 -6.14 11.35
CA TYR A 395 6.81 -6.18 10.29
C TYR A 395 5.54 -5.52 10.81
N GLN A 396 5.00 -4.58 10.04
CA GLN A 396 3.75 -3.90 10.33
C GLN A 396 2.66 -4.54 9.47
N PRO A 397 1.87 -5.50 9.99
CA PRO A 397 0.96 -6.29 9.15
C PRO A 397 -0.12 -5.45 8.45
N LEU A 398 -0.50 -4.31 9.04
CA LEU A 398 -1.53 -3.42 8.50
C LEU A 398 -1.11 -2.68 7.23
N LEU A 399 0.16 -2.31 7.16
CA LEU A 399 0.76 -1.66 5.99
C LEU A 399 1.61 -2.63 5.17
N ASP A 400 1.62 -3.91 5.56
CA ASP A 400 2.39 -4.99 4.94
C ASP A 400 3.83 -4.58 4.60
N ARG A 401 4.49 -3.89 5.53
CA ARG A 401 5.84 -3.37 5.33
C ARG A 401 6.77 -3.80 6.43
N TYR A 402 8.04 -3.98 6.08
CA TYR A 402 9.09 -4.08 7.08
C TYR A 402 9.41 -2.70 7.64
N VAL A 403 9.67 -2.65 8.93
CA VAL A 403 10.07 -1.46 9.67
C VAL A 403 11.31 -1.76 10.50
N ALA A 404 12.11 -0.76 10.80
CA ALA A 404 13.12 -0.87 11.83
C ALA A 404 12.53 -0.35 13.15
N ILE A 405 12.65 -1.14 14.22
CA ILE A 405 12.15 -0.80 15.55
C ILE A 405 13.35 -0.60 16.47
N LYS A 406 13.66 0.66 16.79
CA LYS A 406 14.68 1.00 17.77
C LYS A 406 14.03 0.98 19.15
N VAL A 407 14.53 0.15 20.05
CA VAL A 407 13.99 -0.05 21.40
C VAL A 407 15.04 0.39 22.41
N LEU A 408 14.65 1.25 23.35
CA LEU A 408 15.51 1.68 24.46
C LEU A 408 15.88 0.45 25.30
N ASP A 409 17.17 0.30 25.61
CA ASP A 409 17.62 -0.83 26.42
C ASP A 409 16.96 -0.77 27.81
N PRO A 410 16.39 -1.88 28.33
CA PRO A 410 15.72 -1.89 29.63
C PRO A 410 16.56 -1.32 30.78
N ARG A 411 17.89 -1.41 30.69
CA ARG A 411 18.83 -0.83 31.68
C ARG A 411 18.75 0.70 31.78
N PHE A 412 18.27 1.37 30.74
CA PHE A 412 18.09 2.82 30.69
C PHE A 412 16.60 3.23 30.70
N ALA A 413 15.68 2.28 30.75
CA ALA A 413 14.23 2.55 30.67
C ALA A 413 13.65 3.23 31.92
N THR A 414 14.31 3.12 33.07
CA THR A 414 13.90 3.80 34.31
C THR A 414 14.58 5.16 34.51
N ASP A 415 15.54 5.51 33.65
CA ASP A 415 16.27 6.78 33.72
C ASP A 415 15.56 7.83 32.86
N GLU A 416 15.08 8.89 33.52
CA GLU A 416 14.32 9.96 32.89
C GLU A 416 15.14 10.74 31.86
N GLU A 417 16.46 10.88 32.06
CA GLU A 417 17.33 11.60 31.14
C GLU A 417 17.47 10.84 29.82
N PHE A 418 17.65 9.51 29.88
CA PHE A 418 17.74 8.67 28.68
C PHE A 418 16.41 8.58 27.93
N ARG A 419 15.28 8.47 28.63
CA ARG A 419 13.96 8.53 28.02
C ARG A 419 13.70 9.86 27.31
N ALA A 420 13.99 10.97 27.99
CA ALA A 420 13.82 12.31 27.41
C ALA A 420 14.74 12.51 26.19
N ARG A 421 15.98 12.00 26.23
CA ARG A 421 16.90 12.04 25.09
C ARG A 421 16.38 11.21 23.91
N PHE A 422 15.89 10.01 24.17
CA PHE A 422 15.34 9.10 23.15
C PHE A 422 14.09 9.71 22.47
N GLN A 423 13.21 10.33 23.25
CA GLN A 423 12.03 11.04 22.72
C GLN A 423 12.41 12.28 21.92
N ARG A 424 13.40 13.07 22.38
CA ARG A 424 13.92 14.23 21.63
C ARG A 424 14.55 13.82 20.30
N GLU A 425 15.29 12.71 20.27
CA GLU A 425 15.85 12.14 19.04
C GLU A 425 14.75 11.79 18.03
N ALA A 426 13.72 11.07 18.48
CA ALA A 426 12.57 10.73 17.64
C ALA A 426 11.85 11.98 17.10
N ALA A 427 11.59 12.96 17.97
CA ALA A 427 10.92 14.20 17.59
C ALA A 427 11.74 15.05 16.61
N ALA A 428 13.07 15.08 16.76
CA ALA A 428 13.94 15.80 15.84
C ALA A 428 13.95 15.16 14.46
N ILE A 429 14.08 13.83 14.37
CA ILE A 429 14.10 13.12 13.08
C ILE A 429 12.72 13.16 12.41
N ALA A 430 11.63 13.02 13.18
CA ALA A 430 10.27 13.05 12.63
C ALA A 430 9.90 14.38 11.94
N ARG A 431 10.59 15.49 12.26
CA ARG A 431 10.41 16.80 11.61
C ARG A 431 11.16 16.92 10.27
N LEU A 432 12.04 15.97 9.96
CA LEU A 432 12.82 15.96 8.74
C LEU A 432 12.17 15.01 7.73
N ARG A 433 11.94 15.50 6.51
CA ARG A 433 11.44 14.70 5.38
C ARG A 433 12.37 14.94 4.20
N HIS A 434 13.23 13.96 3.92
CA HIS A 434 14.25 14.06 2.88
C HIS A 434 14.63 12.65 2.39
N PRO A 435 14.85 12.42 1.07
CA PRO A 435 15.15 11.09 0.52
C PRO A 435 16.42 10.44 1.09
N ASN A 436 17.34 11.24 1.64
CA ASN A 436 18.57 10.76 2.29
C ASN A 436 18.52 10.80 3.84
N ILE A 437 17.34 10.97 4.45
CA ILE A 437 17.12 10.88 5.90
C ILE A 437 16.08 9.78 6.15
N VAL A 438 16.37 8.87 7.08
CA VAL A 438 15.43 7.80 7.45
C VAL A 438 14.14 8.40 8.03
N GLN A 439 12.99 7.98 7.52
CA GLN A 439 11.71 8.46 8.03
C GLN A 439 11.36 7.78 9.34
N VAL A 440 11.02 8.55 10.37
CA VAL A 440 10.37 8.04 11.59
C VAL A 440 8.86 7.99 11.32
N TYR A 441 8.27 6.82 11.54
CA TYR A 441 6.83 6.61 11.37
C TYR A 441 6.06 6.79 12.67
N ASP A 442 6.62 6.35 13.78
CA ASP A 442 5.90 6.27 15.05
C ASP A 442 6.86 6.26 16.25
N PHE A 443 6.36 6.71 17.40
CA PHE A 443 7.04 6.62 18.68
C PHE A 443 6.03 6.15 19.73
N GLY A 444 6.33 5.02 20.37
CA GLY A 444 5.42 4.37 21.30
C GLY A 444 6.08 4.02 22.63
N ALA A 445 5.22 3.91 23.65
CA ALA A 445 5.56 3.26 24.91
C ALA A 445 4.52 2.18 25.19
N LYS A 446 4.95 0.96 25.47
CA LYS A 446 4.07 -0.13 25.92
C LYS A 446 4.69 -0.78 27.15
N ALA A 447 3.95 -0.78 28.26
CA ALA A 447 4.48 -1.10 29.59
C ALA A 447 5.76 -0.28 29.87
N SER A 448 6.88 -0.94 30.19
CA SER A 448 8.19 -0.31 30.45
C SER A 448 9.09 -0.21 29.22
N ILE A 449 8.58 -0.51 28.02
CA ILE A 449 9.36 -0.52 26.77
C ILE A 449 9.05 0.72 25.94
N HIS A 450 10.07 1.58 25.77
CA HIS A 450 10.04 2.72 24.84
C HIS A 450 10.65 2.32 23.51
N TYR A 451 9.94 2.59 22.42
CA TYR A 451 10.38 2.24 21.08
C TYR A 451 10.04 3.32 20.05
N MET A 452 10.88 3.41 19.03
CA MET A 452 10.71 4.26 17.86
C MET A 452 10.68 3.38 16.63
N VAL A 453 9.70 3.60 15.75
CA VAL A 453 9.54 2.89 14.50
C VAL A 453 9.95 3.79 13.36
N MET A 454 10.84 3.27 12.51
CA MET A 454 11.42 3.99 11.40
C MET A 454 11.43 3.12 10.14
N GLU A 455 11.65 3.76 9.00
CA GLU A 455 11.85 3.10 7.71
C GLU A 455 12.92 2.00 7.83
N TYR A 456 12.60 0.82 7.31
CA TYR A 456 13.57 -0.25 7.15
C TYR A 456 14.34 -0.07 5.84
N ILE A 457 15.65 0.17 5.94
CA ILE A 457 16.53 0.20 4.78
C ILE A 457 17.13 -1.19 4.58
N ALA A 458 16.72 -1.86 3.50
CA ALA A 458 17.34 -3.10 3.06
C ALA A 458 18.74 -2.79 2.53
N GLY A 459 19.78 -3.16 3.27
CA GLY A 459 21.16 -3.03 2.84
C GLY A 459 22.17 -2.84 3.96
N ASP A 460 23.44 -2.76 3.58
CA ASP A 460 24.57 -2.68 4.49
C ASP A 460 24.83 -1.23 4.92
N THR A 461 25.39 -1.07 6.13
CA THR A 461 25.98 0.21 6.51
C THR A 461 27.22 0.50 5.65
N LEU A 462 27.54 1.78 5.43
CA LEU A 462 28.78 2.19 4.77
C LEU A 462 30.02 1.60 5.48
N LYS A 463 29.98 1.50 6.81
CA LYS A 463 31.03 0.82 7.60
C LYS A 463 31.24 -0.63 7.18
N MET A 464 30.16 -1.39 6.96
CA MET A 464 30.24 -2.78 6.50
C MET A 464 30.78 -2.84 5.08
N ARG A 465 30.33 -1.96 4.19
CA ARG A 465 30.82 -1.88 2.80
C ARG A 465 32.31 -1.57 2.72
N ILE A 466 32.79 -0.61 3.51
CA ILE A 466 34.21 -0.26 3.62
C ILE A 466 35.03 -1.46 4.13
N ARG A 467 34.54 -2.16 5.16
CA ARG A 467 35.21 -3.35 5.70
C ARG A 467 35.28 -4.48 4.67
N ALA A 468 34.21 -4.72 3.94
CA ALA A 468 34.15 -5.75 2.90
C ALA A 468 35.12 -5.46 1.75
N ALA A 469 35.19 -4.20 1.27
CA ALA A 469 36.15 -3.80 0.26
C ALA A 469 37.60 -3.97 0.76
N ARG A 470 37.89 -3.51 1.99
CA ARG A 470 39.21 -3.67 2.61
C ARG A 470 39.62 -5.13 2.76
N ALA A 471 38.70 -6.02 3.12
CA ALA A 471 38.97 -7.45 3.25
C ALA A 471 39.36 -8.10 1.91
N LYS A 472 38.91 -7.52 0.79
CA LYS A 472 39.25 -7.95 -0.57
C LYS A 472 40.47 -7.22 -1.16
N GLY A 473 41.09 -6.31 -0.42
CA GLY A 473 42.16 -5.45 -0.94
C GLY A 473 41.67 -4.39 -1.93
N GLU A 474 40.36 -4.12 -1.97
CA GLU A 474 39.71 -3.18 -2.89
C GLU A 474 39.44 -1.83 -2.23
N GLN A 475 39.24 -0.80 -3.05
CA GLN A 475 38.71 0.50 -2.64
C GLN A 475 37.27 0.66 -3.16
N LEU A 476 36.49 1.52 -2.51
CA LEU A 476 35.20 1.94 -3.07
C LEU A 476 35.46 2.77 -4.33
N SER A 477 34.65 2.59 -5.37
CA SER A 477 34.84 3.37 -6.59
C SER A 477 34.53 4.85 -6.35
N PRO A 478 35.18 5.77 -7.10
CA PRO A 478 34.91 7.20 -6.99
C PRO A 478 33.42 7.55 -7.14
N GLU A 479 32.68 6.85 -8.00
CA GLU A 479 31.26 7.05 -8.24
C GLU A 479 30.43 6.77 -6.97
N VAL A 480 30.69 5.64 -6.30
CA VAL A 480 30.04 5.29 -5.02
C VAL A 480 30.38 6.30 -3.94
N ILE A 481 31.63 6.75 -3.87
CA ILE A 481 32.07 7.76 -2.89
C ILE A 481 31.32 9.08 -3.12
N LEU A 482 31.24 9.56 -4.36
CA LEU A 482 30.56 10.80 -4.70
C LEU A 482 29.05 10.71 -4.44
N ALA A 483 28.40 9.58 -4.78
CA ALA A 483 26.99 9.37 -4.51
C ALA A 483 26.68 9.42 -3.00
N VAL A 484 27.49 8.74 -2.19
CA VAL A 484 27.36 8.76 -0.72
C VAL A 484 27.57 10.17 -0.16
N LEU A 485 28.62 10.86 -0.58
CA LEU A 485 28.92 12.21 -0.09
C LEU A 485 27.83 13.22 -0.48
N ARG A 486 27.31 13.16 -1.70
CA ARG A 486 26.20 14.03 -2.13
C ARG A 486 24.94 13.79 -1.30
N GLY A 487 24.55 12.53 -1.10
CA GLY A 487 23.38 12.19 -0.29
C GLY A 487 23.52 12.63 1.16
N VAL A 488 24.70 12.43 1.77
CA VAL A 488 24.99 12.88 3.14
C VAL A 488 24.98 14.41 3.24
N ALA A 489 25.60 15.11 2.27
CA ALA A 489 25.61 16.58 2.25
C ALA A 489 24.19 17.15 2.14
N ALA A 490 23.38 16.64 1.20
CA ALA A 490 22.00 17.07 1.03
C ALA A 490 21.14 16.82 2.29
N ALA A 491 21.32 15.66 2.94
CA ALA A 491 20.65 15.38 4.22
C ALA A 491 21.05 16.35 5.33
N LEU A 492 22.34 16.67 5.45
CA LEU A 492 22.84 17.60 6.47
C LEU A 492 22.39 19.04 6.19
N ASP A 493 22.42 19.49 4.94
CA ASP A 493 21.91 20.80 4.55
C ASP A 493 20.43 20.93 4.89
N HIS A 494 19.62 19.90 4.58
CA HIS A 494 18.20 19.87 4.92
C HIS A 494 17.94 19.93 6.44
N ALA A 495 18.75 19.21 7.23
CA ALA A 495 18.65 19.21 8.68
C ALA A 495 19.07 20.56 9.30
N HIS A 496 20.18 21.13 8.83
CA HIS A 496 20.70 22.41 9.30
C HIS A 496 19.78 23.58 8.97
N ALA A 497 19.12 23.56 7.80
CA ALA A 497 18.09 24.54 7.44
C ALA A 497 16.88 24.55 8.41
N ARG A 498 16.74 23.51 9.24
CA ARG A 498 15.72 23.37 10.29
C ARG A 498 16.31 23.42 11.70
N GLU A 499 17.52 23.97 11.83
CA GLU A 499 18.25 24.13 13.09
C GLU A 499 18.54 22.80 13.82
N ILE A 500 18.52 21.67 13.11
CA ILE A 500 18.79 20.35 13.67
C ILE A 500 20.23 19.95 13.34
N ILE A 501 21.04 19.72 14.38
CA ILE A 501 22.40 19.21 14.25
C ILE A 501 22.40 17.70 14.52
N HIS A 502 22.82 16.88 13.55
CA HIS A 502 22.80 15.40 13.69
C HIS A 502 23.75 14.88 14.79
N ARG A 503 24.93 15.50 14.98
CA ARG A 503 25.94 15.18 16.02
C ARG A 503 26.58 13.78 16.01
N ASP A 504 26.14 12.86 15.15
CA ASP A 504 26.66 11.48 15.09
C ASP A 504 26.79 10.97 13.65
N VAL A 505 27.35 11.81 12.77
CA VAL A 505 27.62 11.44 11.37
C VAL A 505 28.86 10.57 11.32
N LYS A 506 28.67 9.28 11.02
CA LYS A 506 29.75 8.28 10.91
C LYS A 506 29.34 7.15 9.96
N PRO A 507 30.28 6.39 9.38
CA PRO A 507 29.95 5.30 8.44
C PRO A 507 29.01 4.22 8.99
N ALA A 508 28.91 4.06 10.32
CA ALA A 508 27.99 3.12 10.94
C ALA A 508 26.51 3.57 10.92
N ASN A 509 26.26 4.87 10.74
CA ASN A 509 24.92 5.47 10.72
C ASN A 509 24.47 5.84 9.29
N ILE A 510 25.28 5.52 8.29
CA ILE A 510 24.95 5.71 6.88
C ILE A 510 24.57 4.34 6.31
N MET A 511 23.29 4.18 5.95
CA MET A 511 22.77 2.97 5.31
C MET A 511 22.85 3.11 3.79
N LEU A 512 23.32 2.06 3.12
CA LEU A 512 23.27 1.97 1.67
C LEU A 512 22.05 1.15 1.30
N ARG A 513 21.09 1.76 0.58
CA ARG A 513 19.94 1.04 0.06
C ARG A 513 20.43 0.07 -1.02
N ILE A 514 20.14 -1.21 -0.85
CA ILE A 514 20.14 -2.15 -1.97
C ILE A 514 18.91 -1.76 -2.76
N GLU A 515 19.09 -1.15 -3.92
CA GLU A 515 18.06 -1.25 -4.93
C GLU A 515 17.86 -2.75 -5.15
N GLU A 516 16.69 -3.27 -4.78
CA GLU A 516 16.26 -4.54 -5.36
C GLU A 516 16.46 -4.41 -6.87
N PRO A 517 17.08 -5.41 -7.53
CA PRO A 517 17.41 -5.30 -8.94
C PRO A 517 16.17 -4.80 -9.64
N ALA A 518 16.28 -3.62 -10.27
CA ALA A 518 15.15 -2.94 -10.86
C ALA A 518 14.31 -3.96 -11.61
N GLN A 519 13.09 -4.20 -11.13
CA GLN A 519 12.04 -4.68 -12.01
C GLN A 519 11.72 -3.50 -12.93
N ASN A 520 12.64 -3.22 -13.86
CA ASN A 520 12.57 -2.17 -14.88
C ASN A 520 11.63 -1.00 -14.54
N THR A 521 11.88 -0.30 -13.44
CA THR A 521 11.46 1.10 -13.33
C THR A 521 12.49 1.89 -14.09
N GLY A 522 12.26 2.01 -15.40
CA GLY A 522 13.04 2.86 -16.28
C GLY A 522 12.93 4.31 -15.84
N SER A 523 13.83 4.73 -14.96
CA SER A 523 14.24 6.13 -14.82
C SER A 523 15.76 6.15 -14.98
N GLY A 524 16.18 6.40 -16.23
CA GLY A 524 17.56 6.62 -16.57
C GLY A 524 17.84 8.12 -16.59
N ARG A 525 18.59 8.57 -15.58
CA ARG A 525 19.32 9.85 -15.41
C ARG A 525 18.71 10.88 -14.46
#